data_AF-A0A3Q2D7I5-F1
#
_entry.id   AF-A0A3Q2D7I5-F1
#
_cell.length_a   1.000
_cell.length_b   1.000
_cell.length_c   1.000
_cell.angle_alpha   90.00
_cell.angle_beta   90.00
_cell.angle_gamma   90.00
#
_symmetry.space_group_name_H-M   'P 1'
#
loop_
_entity.id
_entity.type
_entity.pdbx_description
1 polymer ?
#
loop_
_entity_poly.entity_id
_entity_poly.type
_entity_poly.pdbx_seq_one_letter_code
_entity_poly.pdbx_strand_id
1 'polypeptide(L)' 'MFPLLGGKLQLIDVNDGFLSLMLLSGEIKDLKIPDGDLGREMVKKFHEGEEIMVSVLKAVGEEHAVDFKIITK' A
#
# COMPACT_ATOMS: atom_id res chain seq x y z
N MET A 1 -2.22 -12.04 -22.91
CA MET A 1 -1.34 -11.56 -21.84
C MET A 1 -1.99 -10.33 -21.25
N PHE A 2 -2.69 -10.46 -20.12
CA PHE A 2 -3.33 -9.31 -19.47
C PHE A 2 -2.24 -8.48 -18.80
N PRO A 3 -2.20 -7.16 -19.01
CA PRO A 3 -1.22 -6.32 -18.33
C PRO A 3 -1.53 -6.35 -16.83
N LEU A 4 -0.61 -6.90 -16.04
CA LEU A 4 -0.59 -6.67 -14.61
C LEU A 4 -0.30 -5.19 -14.42
N LEU A 5 -1.34 -4.39 -14.20
CA LEU A 5 -1.19 -2.99 -13.81
C LEU A 5 -0.77 -2.99 -12.34
N GLY A 6 0.53 -3.20 -12.11
CA GLY A 6 1.16 -3.03 -10.80
C GLY A 6 1.40 -1.55 -10.56
N GLY A 7 0.63 -0.95 -9.65
CA GLY A 7 0.78 0.45 -9.25
C GLY A 7 1.59 0.57 -7.96
N LYS A 8 2.42 1.60 -7.87
CA LYS A 8 3.05 2.01 -6.61
C LYS A 8 2.19 3.11 -5.99
N LEU A 9 1.77 2.89 -4.75
CA LEU A 9 0.94 3.81 -4.01
C LEU A 9 1.67 4.23 -2.74
N GLN A 10 1.60 5.50 -2.38
CA GLN A 10 2.22 5.99 -1.16
C GLN A 10 1.26 5.82 0.00
N LEU A 11 1.71 5.21 1.09
CA LEU A 11 0.94 5.18 2.32
C LEU A 11 0.90 6.57 2.95
N ILE A 12 -0.29 7.15 3.05
CA ILE A 12 -0.51 8.48 3.61
C ILE A 12 -1.20 8.44 4.97
N ASP A 13 -1.99 7.39 5.25
CA ASP A 13 -2.68 7.22 6.51
C ASP A 13 -2.98 5.73 6.77
N VAL A 14 -3.17 5.38 8.05
CA VAL A 14 -3.53 4.03 8.49
C VAL A 14 -4.67 4.16 9.49
N ASN A 15 -5.79 3.49 9.22
CA ASN A 15 -7.01 3.63 10.02
C ASN A 15 -7.64 2.26 10.31
N ASP A 16 -7.65 1.84 11.58
CA ASP A 16 -8.32 0.66 12.16
C ASP A 16 -8.60 -0.52 11.19
N GLY A 17 -7.55 -1.02 10.52
CA GLY A 17 -7.65 -2.14 9.58
C GLY A 17 -7.53 -1.79 8.09
N PHE A 18 -7.42 -0.52 7.74
CA PHE A 18 -7.31 0.01 6.38
C PHE A 18 -6.07 0.89 6.21
N LEU A 19 -5.47 0.82 5.03
CA LEU A 19 -4.35 1.63 4.57
C LEU A 19 -4.90 2.64 3.56
N SER A 20 -4.76 3.92 3.85
CA SER A 20 -5.07 4.97 2.88
C SER A 20 -3.83 5.21 2.03
N LEU A 21 -3.95 4.84 0.75
CA LEU A 21 -2.87 4.86 -0.22
C LEU A 21 -3.14 5.94 -1.27
N MET A 22 -2.16 6.77 -1.59
CA MET A 22 -2.26 7.82 -2.59
C MET A 22 -1.51 7.45 -3.87
N LEU A 23 -2.19 7.56 -5.00
CA LEU A 23 -1.63 7.45 -6.34
C LEU A 23 -0.85 8.73 -6.70
N LEU A 24 0.14 8.59 -7.57
CA LEU A 24 0.85 9.74 -8.15
C LEU A 24 -0.07 10.68 -8.94
N SER A 25 -1.21 10.17 -9.43
CA SER A 25 -2.25 10.96 -10.09
C SER A 25 -3.01 11.89 -9.13
N GLY A 26 -2.85 11.72 -7.81
CA GLY A 26 -3.59 12.45 -6.78
C GLY A 26 -4.85 11.74 -6.26
N GLU A 27 -5.17 10.56 -6.79
CA GLU A 27 -6.27 9.73 -6.27
C GLU A 27 -5.86 9.07 -4.95
N ILE A 28 -6.74 9.13 -3.95
CA ILE A 28 -6.59 8.43 -2.68
C ILE A 28 -7.48 7.20 -2.71
N LYS A 29 -6.95 6.09 -2.21
CA LYS A 29 -7.61 4.81 -2.24
C LYS A 29 -7.36 4.04 -0.95
N ASP A 30 -8.43 3.59 -0.34
CA ASP A 30 -8.36 2.76 0.85
C ASP A 30 -8.23 1.30 0.46
N LEU A 31 -7.20 0.65 0.97
CA LEU A 31 -6.93 -0.76 0.78
C LEU A 31 -6.93 -1.45 2.13
N LYS A 32 -7.52 -2.64 2.20
CA LYS A 32 -7.49 -3.39 3.44
C LYS A 32 -6.03 -3.75 3.78
N ILE A 33 -5.66 -3.63 5.05
CA ILE A 33 -4.35 -4.08 5.51
C ILE A 33 -4.22 -5.56 5.15
N PRO A 34 -3.17 -5.96 4.41
CA PRO A 34 -2.95 -7.37 4.11
C PRO A 34 -2.73 -8.15 5.41
N ASP A 35 -3.45 -9.26 5.55
CA ASP A 35 -3.35 -10.14 6.70
C ASP A 35 -1.92 -10.70 6.84
N GLY A 36 -1.40 -10.70 8.07
CA GLY A 36 -0.08 -11.24 8.41
C GLY A 36 0.94 -10.17 8.82
N ASP A 37 2.22 -10.57 8.87
CA ASP A 37 3.32 -9.69 9.30
C ASP A 37 3.55 -8.51 8.35
N LEU A 38 3.22 -8.65 7.06
CA LEU A 38 3.38 -7.58 6.06
C LEU A 38 2.60 -6.31 6.46
N GLY A 39 1.31 -6.46 6.78
CA GLY A 39 0.48 -5.36 7.21
C GLY A 39 0.95 -4.77 8.54
N ARG A 40 1.31 -5.62 9.51
CA ARG A 40 1.81 -5.20 10.82
C ARG A 40 3.11 -4.38 10.73
N GLU A 41 4.07 -4.86 9.95
CA GLU A 41 5.35 -4.17 9.72
C GLU A 41 5.11 -2.83 9.05
N MET A 42 4.20 -2.78 8.07
CA MET A 42 3.85 -1.53 7.39
C MET A 42 3.27 -0.50 8.36
N VAL A 43 2.29 -0.89 9.18
CA VAL A 43 1.70 -0.01 10.19
C VAL A 43 2.75 0.45 11.19
N LYS A 44 3.60 -0.48 11.68
CA LYS A 44 4.67 -0.16 12.61
C LYS A 44 5.64 0.88 12.02
N LYS A 45 6.11 0.67 10.80
CA LYS A 45 7.02 1.58 10.09
C LYS A 45 6.40 2.94 9.85
N PHE A 46 5.10 2.98 9.56
CA PHE A 46 4.37 4.23 9.37
C PHE A 46 4.25 5.00 10.70
N HIS A 47 3.98 4.29 11.80
CA HIS A 47 3.99 4.87 13.15
C HIS A 47 5.39 5.33 13.61
N GLU A 48 6.47 4.74 13.08
CA GLU A 48 7.84 5.24 13.27
C GLU A 48 8.10 6.58 12.54
N GLY A 49 7.15 7.04 11.70
CA GLY A 49 7.27 8.27 10.92
C GLY A 49 8.00 8.07 9.59
N GLU A 50 8.17 6.83 9.15
CA GLU A 50 8.81 6.52 7.87
C GLU A 50 7.81 6.58 6.72
N GLU A 51 8.24 7.12 5.59
CA GLU A 51 7.44 7.10 4.37
C GLU A 51 7.45 5.69 3.77
N ILE A 52 6.28 5.14 3.44
CA ILE A 52 6.17 3.78 2.89
C ILE A 52 5.48 3.82 1.54
N MET A 53 6.03 3.08 0.59
CA MET A 53 5.48 2.88 -0.74
C MET A 53 5.01 1.44 -0.89
N VAL A 54 3.72 1.27 -1.08
CA VAL A 54 3.05 -0.01 -1.23
C VAL A 54 2.93 -0.38 -2.70
N SER A 55 3.38 -1.57 -3.07
CA SER A 55 3.21 -2.15 -4.40
C SER A 55 1.93 -2.96 -4.43
N VAL A 56 0.96 -2.48 -5.20
CA VAL A 56 -0.34 -3.13 -5.37
C VAL A 56 -0.40 -3.71 -6.77
N LEU A 57 -0.65 -5.02 -6.85
CA LEU A 57 -0.95 -5.69 -8.10
C LEU A 57 -2.45 -5.66 -8.35
N LYS A 58 -2.85 -5.13 -9.49
CA LYS A 58 -4.21 -5.23 -10.01
C LYS A 58 -4.28 -6.37 -11.03
N ALA A 59 -4.99 -7.43 -10.67
CA ALA A 59 -5.45 -8.46 -11.61
C ALA A 59 -6.92 -8.20 -11.94
N VAL A 60 -7.44 -8.77 -13.04
CA VAL A 60 -8.77 -8.45 -13.58
C VAL A 60 -9.87 -8.64 -12.51
N GLY A 61 -10.28 -7.52 -11.91
CA GLY A 61 -11.34 -7.45 -10.88
C GLY A 61 -10.86 -7.25 -9.44
N GLU A 62 -9.59 -7.49 -9.13
CA GLU A 62 -9.08 -7.47 -7.74
C GLU A 62 -7.72 -6.80 -7.61
N GLU A 63 -7.54 -6.05 -6.52
CA GLU A 63 -6.30 -5.37 -6.16
C GLU A 63 -5.76 -5.97 -4.88
N HIS A 64 -4.47 -6.31 -4.88
CA HIS A 64 -3.80 -6.87 -3.71
C HIS A 64 -2.47 -6.17 -3.49
N ALA A 65 -2.26 -5.70 -2.26
CA ALA A 65 -0.94 -5.31 -1.80
C ALA A 65 -0.07 -6.56 -1.70
N VAL A 66 1.01 -6.60 -2.49
CA VAL A 66 1.93 -7.75 -2.52
C VAL A 66 3.27 -7.46 -1.89
N ASP A 67 3.65 -6.19 -1.83
CA ASP A 67 4.96 -5.77 -1.34
C ASP A 67 4.89 -4.33 -0.84
N PHE A 68 5.82 -3.95 0.03
CA PHE A 68 5.98 -2.58 0.46
C PHE A 68 7.45 -2.25 0.64
N LYS A 69 7.78 -1.00 0.34
CA LYS A 69 9.14 -0.48 0.43
C LYS A 69 9.14 0.78 1.27
N ILE A 70 9.99 0.79 2.28
CA ILE A 70 10.22 1.98 3.10
C ILE A 70 11.11 2.93 2.29
N ILE A 71 10.66 4.17 2.18
CA ILE A 71 11.37 5.29 1.56
C ILE A 71 11.89 6.16 2.70
N THR A 72 12.83 5.61 3.45
CA THR A 72 13.74 6.40 4.29
C THR A 72 14.52 7.35 3.37
N LYS A 73 14.60 8.62 3.75
CA LYS A 73 15.36 9.65 3.05
C LYS A 73 16.84 9.65 3.43
#